data_AF-A0A4Z2B468-F1
#
_entry.id   AF-A0A4Z2B468-F1
#
_cell.length_a   1.000
_cell.length_b   1.000
_cell.length_c   1.000
_cell.angle_alpha   90.00
_cell.angle_beta   90.00
_cell.angle_gamma   90.00
#
_symmetry.space_group_name_H-M   'P 1'
#
loop_
_entity.id
_entity.type
_entity.pdbx_description
1 polymer ?
#
loop_
_entity_poly.entity_id
_entity_poly.type
_entity_poly.pdbx_seq_one_letter_code
_entity_poly.pdbx_strand_id
1 'polypeptide(L)'
;MKPLIEKNDAEKVVVVIMDKEHRPVERFVFEISQPTLLSISSDSLLSHVEQLLRAFILKISVCDAVLNNNPPGCSFSVLVHTREAATRSMEKVQVIKDFPWIVADEQEVHMKEPRLIPLKTMTSDIVKMQLYVEERAQKT
;
A
#
# COMPACT_ATOMS: atom_id res chain seq x y z
N MET A 1 11.26 1.86 -4.46
CA MET A 1 9.93 2.50 -4.30
C MET A 1 9.96 4.03 -4.46
N LYS A 2 10.75 4.79 -3.69
CA LYS A 2 10.77 6.27 -3.73
C LYS A 2 10.77 6.90 -5.14
N PRO A 3 11.60 6.47 -6.11
CA PRO A 3 11.59 7.07 -7.46
C PRO A 3 10.27 6.89 -8.22
N LEU A 4 9.54 5.80 -7.95
CA LEU A 4 8.22 5.56 -8.55
C LEU A 4 7.17 6.52 -7.97
N ILE A 5 7.28 6.83 -6.67
CA ILE A 5 6.39 7.80 -6.03
C ILE A 5 6.69 9.21 -6.54
N GLU A 6 7.96 9.60 -6.61
CA GLU A 6 8.37 10.94 -7.09
C GLU A 6 7.94 11.21 -8.55
N LYS A 7 7.89 10.16 -9.38
CA LYS A 7 7.43 10.24 -10.78
C LYS A 7 5.93 10.02 -10.94
N ASN A 8 5.19 9.82 -9.84
CA ASN A 8 3.78 9.42 -9.86
C ASN A 8 3.51 8.12 -10.66
N ASP A 9 4.50 7.24 -10.77
CA ASP A 9 4.41 5.93 -11.43
C ASP A 9 3.80 4.85 -10.51
N ALA A 10 3.82 5.05 -9.19
CA ALA A 10 3.20 4.15 -8.21
C ALA A 10 1.71 4.46 -8.01
N GLU A 11 0.85 3.47 -8.26
CA GLU A 11 -0.60 3.54 -8.05
C GLU A 11 -1.00 3.02 -6.66
N LYS A 12 -0.48 1.86 -6.28
CA LYS A 12 -0.75 1.23 -4.98
C LYS A 12 0.55 0.74 -4.35
N VAL A 13 0.69 0.95 -3.05
CA VAL A 13 1.69 0.26 -2.22
C VAL A 13 0.92 -0.67 -1.30
N VAL A 14 1.26 -1.96 -1.33
CA VAL A 14 0.49 -2.99 -0.62
C VAL A 14 1.41 -3.74 0.32
N VAL A 15 1.08 -3.76 1.60
CA VAL A 15 1.69 -4.68 2.57
C VAL A 15 0.85 -5.95 2.57
N VAL A 16 1.44 -7.05 2.09
CA VAL A 16 0.77 -8.35 2.01
C VAL A 16 1.23 -9.18 3.18
N ILE A 17 0.29 -9.59 4.03
CA ILE A 17 0.53 -10.58 5.09
C ILE A 17 0.24 -11.95 4.51
N MET A 18 1.15 -12.90 4.70
CA MET A 18 1.06 -14.25 4.16
C MET A 18 1.07 -15.28 5.28
N ASP A 19 0.35 -16.39 5.10
CA ASP A 19 0.45 -17.56 5.97
C ASP A 19 1.75 -18.35 5.75
N LYS A 20 1.92 -19.46 6.49
CA LYS A 20 3.10 -20.32 6.41
C LYS A 20 3.25 -21.01 5.05
N GLU A 21 2.17 -21.13 4.30
CA GLU A 21 2.17 -21.66 2.93
C GLU A 21 2.35 -20.55 1.89
N HIS A 22 2.78 -19.36 2.31
CA HIS A 22 3.00 -18.18 1.47
C HIS A 22 1.75 -17.71 0.71
N ARG A 23 0.55 -17.97 1.26
CA ARG A 23 -0.70 -17.48 0.67
C ARG A 23 -1.14 -16.19 1.35
N PRO A 24 -1.59 -15.17 0.60
CA PRO A 24 -2.11 -13.92 1.18
C PRO A 24 -3.28 -14.17 2.14
N VAL A 25 -3.20 -13.59 3.34
CA VAL A 25 -4.28 -13.57 4.35
C VAL A 25 -4.88 -12.18 4.55
N GLU A 26 -4.06 -11.14 4.45
CA GLU A 26 -4.46 -9.74 4.53
C GLU A 26 -3.62 -8.91 3.56
N ARG A 27 -4.21 -7.82 3.06
CA ARG A 27 -3.47 -6.80 2.32
C ARG A 27 -3.86 -5.42 2.78
N PHE A 28 -2.90 -4.67 3.29
CA PHE A 28 -3.06 -3.25 3.59
C PHE A 28 -2.73 -2.47 2.34
N VAL A 29 -3.76 -2.02 1.64
CA VAL A 29 -3.63 -1.34 0.35
C VAL A 29 -3.63 0.17 0.56
N PHE A 30 -2.48 0.79 0.30
CA PHE A 30 -2.34 2.24 0.20
C PHE A 30 -2.45 2.64 -1.26
N GLU A 31 -3.64 3.08 -1.67
CA GLU A 31 -3.87 3.59 -3.02
C GLU A 31 -3.60 5.09 -3.06
N ILE A 32 -2.73 5.51 -3.99
CA ILE A 32 -2.13 6.83 -4.03
C ILE A 32 -2.49 7.52 -5.36
N SER A 33 -2.95 8.75 -5.27
CA SER A 33 -3.20 9.63 -6.40
C SER A 33 -2.59 11.00 -6.14
N GLN A 34 -1.72 11.46 -7.03
CA GLN A 34 -1.14 12.80 -6.98
C GLN A 34 -1.92 13.73 -7.92
N PRO A 35 -2.49 14.85 -7.41
CA PRO A 35 -3.14 15.85 -8.25
C PRO A 35 -2.17 16.43 -9.29
N THR A 36 -2.67 16.76 -10.48
CA THR A 36 -1.87 17.27 -11.61
C THR A 36 -1.25 18.66 -11.36
N LEU A 37 -1.82 19.43 -10.43
CA LEU A 37 -1.34 20.75 -10.01
C LEU A 37 -0.80 20.65 -8.57
N LEU A 38 0.49 20.34 -8.46
CA LEU A 38 1.21 20.39 -7.18
C LEU A 38 1.57 21.85 -6.87
N SER A 39 0.70 22.56 -6.16
CA SER A 39 1.02 23.89 -5.60
C SER A 39 1.50 23.73 -4.17
N ILE A 40 2.78 23.39 -3.98
CA ILE A 40 3.41 23.38 -2.65
C ILE A 40 3.89 24.80 -2.35
N SER A 41 2.97 25.68 -1.98
CA SER A 41 3.28 27.10 -1.75
C SER A 41 3.28 27.52 -0.28
N SER A 42 3.16 26.59 0.69
CA SER A 42 3.23 26.95 2.12
C SER A 42 3.58 25.81 3.06
N ASP A 43 4.34 26.11 4.13
CA ASP A 43 4.63 25.19 5.25
C ASP A 43 3.36 24.71 5.95
N SER A 44 2.30 25.53 5.97
CA SER A 44 0.99 25.15 6.51
C SER A 44 0.35 23.97 5.78
N LEU A 45 0.59 23.82 4.47
CA LEU A 45 0.05 22.72 3.68
C LEU A 45 0.68 21.37 4.09
N LEU A 46 1.98 21.36 4.35
CA LEU A 46 2.68 20.16 4.80
C LEU A 46 2.26 19.76 6.22
N SER A 47 2.10 20.72 7.12
CA SER A 47 1.56 20.46 8.46
C SER A 47 0.13 19.88 8.41
N HIS A 48 -0.71 20.39 7.51
CA HIS A 48 -2.04 19.84 7.31
C HIS A 48 -2.00 18.40 6.80
N VAL A 49 -1.14 18.09 5.83
CA VAL A 49 -0.95 16.72 5.32
C VAL A 49 -0.42 15.80 6.41
N GLU A 50 0.51 16.25 7.23
CA GLU A 50 1.00 15.48 8.39
C GLU A 50 -0.14 15.12 9.35
N GLN A 51 -1.04 16.07 9.65
CA GLN A 51 -2.23 15.81 10.45
C GLN A 51 -3.17 14.79 9.81
N LEU A 52 -3.37 14.87 8.49
CA LEU A 52 -4.18 13.89 7.75
C LEU A 52 -3.55 12.49 7.79
N LEU A 53 -2.22 12.39 7.60
CA LEU A 53 -1.47 11.13 7.67
C LEU A 53 -1.50 10.52 9.08
N ARG A 54 -1.45 11.35 10.14
CA ARG A 54 -1.59 10.88 11.53
C ARG A 54 -2.89 10.11 11.75
N ALA A 55 -3.97 10.48 11.07
CA ALA A 55 -5.24 9.75 11.15
C ALA A 55 -5.17 8.33 10.57
N PHE A 56 -4.29 8.06 9.59
CA PHE A 56 -4.05 6.70 9.09
C PHE A 56 -3.34 5.85 10.16
N ILE A 57 -2.32 6.41 10.80
CA ILE A 57 -1.58 5.72 11.87
C ILE A 57 -2.52 5.37 13.03
N LEU A 58 -3.39 6.30 13.43
CA LEU A 58 -4.40 6.03 14.46
C LEU A 58 -5.36 4.92 14.05
N LYS A 59 -5.81 4.89 12.79
CA LYS A 59 -6.69 3.81 12.29
C LYS A 59 -5.99 2.46 12.24
N ILE A 60 -4.71 2.41 11.89
CA ILE A 60 -3.89 1.18 11.94
C ILE A 60 -3.71 0.72 13.39
N SER A 61 -3.48 1.62 14.34
CA SER A 61 -3.25 1.26 15.74
C SER A 61 -4.42 0.57 16.45
N VAL A 62 -5.62 0.66 15.87
CA VAL A 62 -6.86 0.08 16.41
C VAL A 62 -7.59 -0.80 15.39
N CYS A 63 -6.91 -1.22 14.31
CA CYS A 63 -7.57 -2.02 13.26
C CYS A 63 -7.81 -3.48 13.66
N ASP A 64 -7.14 -3.96 14.71
CA ASP A 64 -7.38 -5.27 15.33
C ASP A 64 -8.85 -5.43 15.79
N ALA A 65 -9.52 -4.35 16.17
CA ALA A 65 -10.94 -4.37 16.53
C ALA A 65 -11.89 -4.65 15.35
N VAL A 66 -11.43 -4.51 14.09
CA VAL A 66 -12.26 -4.69 12.88
C VAL A 66 -11.77 -5.82 11.96
N LEU A 67 -10.57 -6.34 12.23
CA LEU A 67 -9.93 -7.46 11.51
C LEU A 67 -10.02 -8.74 12.33
N ASN A 68 -10.06 -9.88 11.63
CA ASN A 68 -9.93 -11.18 12.27
C ASN A 68 -8.47 -11.45 12.62
N ASN A 69 -8.22 -12.24 13.66
CA ASN A 69 -6.86 -12.66 13.99
C ASN A 69 -6.20 -13.42 12.83
N ASN A 70 -4.93 -13.13 12.57
CA ASN A 70 -4.13 -13.86 11.60
C ASN A 70 -3.68 -15.23 12.17
N PRO A 71 -3.46 -16.23 11.32
CA PRO A 71 -2.88 -17.49 11.76
C PRO A 71 -1.46 -17.29 12.29
N PRO A 72 -0.96 -18.17 13.17
CA PRO A 72 0.39 -18.05 13.71
C PRO A 72 1.44 -18.25 12.63
N GLY A 73 2.59 -17.59 12.76
CA GLY A 73 3.73 -17.76 11.86
C GLY A 73 3.57 -17.06 10.51
N CYS A 74 2.79 -15.98 10.45
CA CYS A 74 2.73 -15.13 9.27
C CYS A 74 4.06 -14.45 8.96
N SER A 75 4.27 -14.17 7.67
CA SER A 75 5.33 -13.30 7.15
C SER A 75 4.71 -12.16 6.35
N PHE A 76 5.53 -11.25 5.80
CA PHE A 76 5.04 -10.18 4.94
C PHE A 76 5.93 -9.92 3.73
N SER A 77 5.32 -9.39 2.68
CA SER A 77 5.99 -8.82 1.51
C SER A 77 5.39 -7.45 1.19
N VAL A 78 6.07 -6.69 0.33
CA VAL A 78 5.60 -5.37 -0.13
C VAL A 78 5.47 -5.41 -1.64
N LEU A 79 4.26 -5.16 -2.13
CA LEU A 79 3.97 -5.03 -3.55
C LEU A 79 3.82 -3.56 -3.94
N VAL A 80 4.21 -3.24 -5.17
CA VAL A 80 3.98 -1.93 -5.77
C VAL A 80 3.26 -2.13 -7.09
N HIS A 81 2.02 -1.65 -7.17
CA HIS A 81 1.28 -1.59 -8.42
C HIS A 81 1.70 -0.30 -9.14
N THR A 82 2.23 -0.44 -10.35
CA THR A 82 2.61 0.71 -11.19
C THR A 82 1.47 1.08 -12.13
N ARG A 83 1.32 2.38 -12.42
CA ARG A 83 0.28 2.89 -13.34
C ARG A 83 0.46 2.38 -14.78
N GLU A 84 1.71 2.17 -15.19
CA GLU A 84 2.08 1.56 -16.47
C GLU A 84 2.67 0.16 -16.25
N ALA A 85 2.89 -0.58 -17.34
CA ALA A 85 3.48 -1.92 -17.29
C ALA A 85 4.81 -1.96 -16.51
N ALA A 86 4.91 -2.93 -15.59
CA ALA A 86 6.03 -3.06 -14.66
C ALA A 86 7.40 -3.18 -15.36
N THR A 87 7.46 -3.72 -16.57
CA THR A 87 8.68 -3.88 -17.38
C THR A 87 9.39 -2.55 -17.66
N ARG A 88 8.65 -1.44 -17.82
CA ARG A 88 9.24 -0.09 -17.98
C ARG A 88 9.66 0.54 -16.66
N SER A 89 9.05 0.12 -15.57
CA SER A 89 9.29 0.66 -14.22
C SER A 89 10.39 -0.09 -13.47
N MET A 90 10.75 -1.29 -13.94
CA MET A 90 11.77 -2.14 -13.33
C MET A 90 13.12 -1.43 -13.23
N GLU A 91 13.64 -0.87 -14.32
CA GLU A 91 14.91 -0.13 -14.30
C GLU A 91 14.90 1.05 -13.33
N LYS A 92 13.74 1.71 -13.16
CA LYS A 92 13.58 2.87 -12.27
C LYS A 92 13.56 2.47 -10.79
N VAL A 93 13.13 1.26 -10.46
CA VAL A 93 13.00 0.80 -9.08
C VAL A 93 14.26 0.09 -8.56
N GLN A 94 15.11 -0.42 -9.45
CA GLN A 94 16.42 -1.03 -9.14
C GLN A 94 17.48 0.01 -8.72
N VAL A 95 17.26 0.70 -7.60
CA VAL A 95 18.22 1.69 -7.07
C VAL A 95 19.32 1.05 -6.23
N ILE A 96 19.02 -0.09 -5.59
CA ILE A 96 19.92 -0.78 -4.67
C ILE A 96 20.35 -2.10 -5.31
N LYS A 97 21.65 -2.22 -5.61
CA LYS A 97 22.22 -3.36 -6.34
C LYS A 97 21.95 -4.71 -5.66
N ASP A 98 22.00 -4.74 -4.33
CA ASP A 98 21.82 -5.97 -3.54
C ASP A 98 20.36 -6.18 -3.06
N PHE A 99 19.42 -5.39 -3.57
CA PHE A 99 17.99 -5.51 -3.24
C PHE A 99 17.13 -5.42 -4.51
N PRO A 100 17.14 -6.47 -5.35
CA PRO A 100 16.44 -6.45 -6.61
C PRO A 100 14.92 -6.55 -6.43
N TRP A 101 14.18 -5.73 -7.16
CA TRP A 101 12.73 -5.92 -7.34
C TRP A 101 12.46 -6.93 -8.45
N ILE A 102 11.43 -7.77 -8.28
CA ILE A 102 10.98 -8.71 -9.30
C ILE A 102 9.51 -8.46 -9.64
N VAL A 103 9.04 -8.99 -10.78
CA VAL A 103 7.60 -9.01 -11.07
C VAL A 103 6.99 -10.04 -10.12
N ALA A 104 5.90 -9.67 -9.45
CA ALA A 104 5.20 -10.56 -8.54
C ALA A 104 4.50 -11.69 -9.30
N ASP A 105 4.56 -12.89 -8.74
CA ASP A 105 3.85 -14.05 -9.28
C ASP A 105 2.36 -13.99 -8.94
N GLU A 106 1.50 -14.59 -9.77
CA GLU A 106 0.05 -14.59 -9.54
C GLU A 106 -0.33 -15.18 -8.17
N GLN A 107 0.41 -16.17 -7.66
CA GLN A 107 0.14 -16.77 -6.35
C GLN A 107 0.36 -15.80 -5.19
N GLU A 108 1.31 -14.88 -5.30
CA GLU A 108 1.58 -13.86 -4.29
C GLU A 108 0.50 -12.75 -4.30
N VAL A 109 -0.14 -12.54 -5.45
CA VAL A 109 -1.13 -11.47 -5.71
C VAL A 109 -2.57 -11.97 -5.72
N HIS A 110 -2.83 -13.27 -5.78
CA HIS A 110 -4.19 -13.80 -5.78
C HIS A 110 -4.74 -13.96 -4.36
N MET A 111 -5.88 -13.31 -4.08
CA MET A 111 -6.68 -13.56 -2.88
C MET A 111 -8.11 -13.83 -3.35
N LYS A 112 -8.63 -15.01 -3.02
CA LYS A 112 -9.97 -15.41 -3.43
C LYS A 112 -11.01 -14.70 -2.57
N GLU A 113 -11.91 -13.97 -3.23
CA GLU A 113 -13.09 -13.32 -2.64
C GLU A 113 -12.79 -12.52 -1.35
N PRO A 114 -11.89 -11.52 -1.42
CA PRO A 114 -11.51 -10.76 -0.24
C PRO A 114 -12.66 -9.89 0.28
N ARG A 115 -12.81 -9.82 1.61
CA ARG A 115 -13.62 -8.82 2.27
C ARG A 115 -12.88 -7.48 2.26
N LEU A 116 -13.49 -6.44 1.72
CA LEU A 116 -12.94 -5.08 1.71
C LEU A 116 -13.32 -4.31 2.97
N ILE A 117 -12.32 -3.78 3.68
CA ILE A 117 -12.49 -3.11 4.97
C ILE A 117 -11.81 -1.73 4.90
N PRO A 118 -12.57 -0.66 4.65
CA PRO A 118 -12.02 0.69 4.61
C PRO A 118 -11.50 1.14 5.98
N LEU A 119 -10.29 1.70 6.05
CA LEU A 119 -9.73 2.25 7.29
C LEU A 119 -9.73 3.77 7.29
N LYS A 120 -9.18 4.39 6.24
CA LYS A 120 -9.08 5.85 6.15
C LYS A 120 -8.91 6.34 4.72
N THR A 121 -9.48 7.51 4.44
CA THR A 121 -9.25 8.27 3.20
C THR A 121 -8.86 9.70 3.55
N MET A 122 -7.99 10.29 2.72
CA MET A 122 -7.66 11.70 2.76
C MET A 122 -7.62 12.29 1.35
N THR A 123 -7.85 13.59 1.29
CA THR A 123 -7.70 14.40 0.08
C THR A 123 -7.01 15.68 0.49
N SER A 124 -5.98 16.06 -0.27
CA SER A 124 -5.26 17.32 -0.15
C SER A 124 -4.80 17.75 -1.53
N ASP A 125 -4.29 18.98 -1.63
CA ASP A 125 -3.78 19.52 -2.89
C ASP A 125 -2.48 18.85 -3.36
N ILE A 126 -1.79 18.12 -2.49
CA ILE A 126 -0.54 17.41 -2.83
C ILE A 126 -0.70 15.91 -2.99
N VAL A 127 -1.64 15.30 -2.27
CA VAL A 127 -1.88 13.87 -2.32
C VAL A 127 -3.31 13.52 -1.93
N LYS A 128 -3.91 12.60 -2.68
CA LYS A 128 -5.10 11.85 -2.31
C LYS A 128 -4.66 10.42 -2.02
N MET A 129 -5.12 9.89 -0.90
CA MET A 129 -4.75 8.55 -0.49
C MET A 129 -5.92 7.87 0.21
N GLN A 130 -6.11 6.59 -0.06
CA GLN A 130 -6.98 5.73 0.73
C GLN A 130 -6.23 4.50 1.22
N LEU A 131 -6.61 4.06 2.41
CA LEU A 131 -6.16 2.85 3.06
C LEU A 131 -7.37 1.97 3.32
N TYR A 132 -7.33 0.77 2.77
CA TYR A 132 -8.28 -0.29 3.04
C TYR A 132 -7.55 -1.63 3.19
N VAL A 133 -8.21 -2.58 3.84
CA VAL A 133 -7.71 -3.95 3.99
C VAL A 133 -8.53 -4.87 3.10
N GLU A 134 -7.84 -5.68 2.28
CA GLU A 134 -8.41 -6.90 1.68
C GLU A 134 -8.14 -8.05 2.65
N GLU A 135 -9.19 -8.65 3.19
CA GLU A 135 -9.08 -9.74 4.16
C GLU A 135 -9.64 -11.05 3.58
N ARG A 136 -8.86 -12.14 3.69
CA ARG A 136 -9.33 -13.49 3.34
C ARG A 136 -10.52 -13.87 4.22
N ALA A 137 -11.63 -14.30 3.60
CA ALA A 137 -12.87 -14.61 4.32
C ALA A 137 -12.70 -15.68 5.42
N GLN A 138 -11.77 -16.63 5.23
CA GLN A 138 -11.41 -17.64 6.23
C GLN A 138 -9.90 -17.69 6.41
N LYS A 139 -9.45 -17.38 7.63
CA LYS A 139 -8.04 -17.41 8.04
C LYS A 139 -7.79 -18.67 8.89
N THR A 140 -7.69 -19.82 8.24
CA THR A 140 -7.22 -21.06 8.88
C THR A 140 -5.70 -21.06 9.01
#